data_AF-D4F5C5-F1
#
_entry.id   AF-D4F5C5-F1
#
_cell.length_a   1.000
_cell.length_b   1.000
_cell.length_c   1.000
_cell.angle_alpha   90.00
_cell.angle_beta   90.00
_cell.angle_gamma   90.00
#
_symmetry.space_group_name_H-M   'P 1'
#
loop_
_entity.id
_entity.type
_entity.pdbx_description
1 polymer ?
#
loop_
_entity_poly.entity_id
_entity_poly.type
_entity_poly.pdbx_seq_one_letter_code
_entity_poly.pdbx_strand_id
1 'polypeptide(L)' 'MSHLAELVAQAKAAVESAQDVATLDNVRVEFLGKKGHLTLQMTSLRELPAEERPAAG' A
#
# COMPACT_ATOMS: atom_id res chain seq x y z
N MET A 1 -8.50 10.47 1.35
CA MET A 1 -7.31 10.94 2.10
C MET A 1 -6.93 10.08 3.32
N SER A 2 -7.86 9.57 4.15
CA SER A 2 -7.49 8.81 5.38
C SER A 2 -6.88 7.42 5.12
N HIS A 3 -7.43 6.65 4.19
CA HIS A 3 -7.07 5.25 4.00
C HIS A 3 -5.61 5.02 3.55
N LEU A 4 -5.10 5.85 2.63
CA LEU A 4 -3.72 5.73 2.16
C LEU A 4 -2.71 6.06 3.27
N ALA A 5 -3.00 7.09 4.08
CA ALA A 5 -2.15 7.47 5.21
C ALA A 5 -2.08 6.36 6.27
N GLU A 6 -3.21 5.68 6.53
CA GLU A 6 -3.27 4.51 7.41
C GLU A 6 -2.44 3.34 6.88
N LEU A 7 -2.55 3.00 5.59
CA LEU A 7 -1.74 1.96 4.96
C LEU A 7 -0.24 2.27 5.04
N VAL A 8 0.15 3.52 4.84
CA VAL A 8 1.55 3.96 4.97
C VAL A 8 2.03 3.84 6.42
N ALA A 9 1.21 4.22 7.40
CA ALA A 9 1.56 4.08 8.81
C ALA A 9 1.72 2.61 9.21
N GLN A 10 0.81 1.73 8.77
CA GLN A 10 0.88 0.29 8.99
C GLN A 10 2.12 -0.33 8.36
N ALA A 11 2.42 0.02 7.10
CA ALA A 11 3.62 -0.47 6.42
C ALA A 11 4.90 -0.04 7.15
N LYS A 12 4.97 1.21 7.63
CA LYS A 12 6.12 1.71 8.40
C LYS A 12 6.29 0.94 9.71
N ALA A 13 5.22 0.77 10.48
CA ALA A 13 5.27 0.00 11.72
C ALA A 13 5.68 -1.46 11.48
N ALA A 14 5.17 -2.09 10.41
CA ALA A 14 5.54 -3.45 10.03
C ALA A 14 7.03 -3.56 9.66
N VAL A 15 7.56 -2.60 8.90
CA VAL A 15 9.00 -2.52 8.58
C VAL A 15 9.85 -2.34 9.83
N GLU A 16 9.47 -1.45 10.74
CA GLU A 16 10.19 -1.22 12.00
C GLU A 16 10.17 -2.46 12.92
N SER A 17 9.11 -3.27 12.84
CA SER A 17 8.96 -4.49 13.64
C SER A 17 9.69 -5.72 13.06
N ALA A 18 10.12 -5.67 11.80
CA ALA A 18 10.77 -6.80 11.14
C ALA A 18 12.19 -7.01 11.68
N GLN A 19 12.44 -8.18 12.26
CA GLN A 19 13.73 -8.50 12.90
C GLN A 19 14.69 -9.31 12.00
N ASP A 20 14.21 -9.73 10.83
CA ASP A 20 15.01 -10.47 9.87
C ASP A 20 14.60 -10.13 8.43
N VAL A 21 15.47 -10.50 7.49
CA VAL A 21 15.30 -10.21 6.07
C VAL A 21 14.09 -10.93 5.48
N ALA A 22 13.74 -12.13 5.98
CA ALA A 22 12.59 -12.88 5.47
C ALA A 22 11.27 -12.19 5.84
N THR A 23 11.17 -11.69 7.08
CA THR A 23 10.04 -10.91 7.59
C THR A 23 9.92 -9.60 6.84
N LEU A 24 11.04 -8.90 6.60
CA LEU A 24 11.04 -7.67 5.82
C LEU A 24 10.60 -7.93 4.36
N ASP A 25 11.00 -9.06 3.77
CA ASP A 25 10.58 -9.47 2.43
C ASP A 25 9.07 -9.73 2.37
N ASN A 26 8.51 -10.39 3.39
CA ASN A 26 7.07 -10.60 3.52
C ASN A 26 6.32 -9.27 3.61
N VAL A 27 6.78 -8.33 4.44
CA VAL A 27 6.20 -6.97 4.51
C VAL A 27 6.24 -6.29 3.15
N ARG A 28 7.37 -6.38 2.42
CA ARG A 28 7.46 -5.85 1.05
C ARG A 28 6.42 -6.46 0.12
N VAL A 29 6.23 -7.78 0.16
CA VAL A 29 5.24 -8.46 -0.71
C VAL A 29 3.80 -8.09 -0.33
N GLU A 30 3.49 -7.98 0.96
CA GLU A 30 2.16 -7.63 1.47
C GLU A 30 1.73 -6.21 1.06
N PHE A 31 2.62 -5.23 1.15
CA PHE A 31 2.26 -3.84 0.85
C PHE A 31 2.53 -3.44 -0.60
N LEU A 32 3.66 -3.88 -1.17
CA LEU A 32 4.16 -3.45 -2.48
C LEU A 32 4.14 -4.55 -3.55
N GLY A 33 3.73 -5.78 -3.20
CA GLY A 33 3.62 -6.86 -4.17
C GLY A 33 2.57 -6.60 -5.24
N LYS A 34 2.52 -7.45 -6.28
CA LYS A 34 1.55 -7.33 -7.38
C LYS A 34 0.08 -7.36 -6.93
N LYS A 35 -0.18 -8.00 -5.79
CA LYS A 35 -1.49 -8.04 -5.13
C LYS A 35 -1.44 -7.39 -3.75
N GLY A 36 -0.41 -6.60 -3.48
CA GLY A 36 -0.24 -5.91 -2.21
C GLY A 36 -1.21 -4.74 -2.06
N HIS A 37 -1.42 -4.31 -0.83
CA HIS A 37 -2.43 -3.29 -0.49
C HIS A 37 -2.30 -2.02 -1.35
N LEU A 38 -1.09 -1.51 -1.54
CA LEU A 38 -0.86 -0.28 -2.31
C LEU A 38 -1.09 -0.50 -3.81
N THR A 39 -0.67 -1.64 -4.37
CA THR A 39 -0.88 -1.97 -5.78
C THR A 39 -2.37 -2.13 -6.10
N LEU A 40 -3.14 -2.75 -5.20
CA LEU A 40 -4.59 -2.89 -5.34
C LEU A 40 -5.27 -1.52 -5.28
N GLN A 41 -4.88 -0.64 -4.36
CA GLN A 41 -5.37 0.72 -4.28
C GLN A 41 -5.08 1.52 -5.57
N MET A 42 -3.86 1.42 -6.12
CA MET A 42 -3.53 2.06 -7.39
C MET A 42 -4.34 1.49 -8.56
N THR A 43 -4.64 0.19 -8.53
CA THR A 43 -5.48 -0.46 -9.54
C THR A 43 -6.91 0.05 -9.47
N SER A 44 -7.50 0.18 -8.28
CA SER A 44 -8.85 0.74 -8.14
C SER A 44 -8.90 2.20 -8.59
N LEU A 45 -7.84 2.99 -8.36
CA LEU A 45 -7.75 4.36 -8.88
C LEU A 45 -7.70 4.41 -10.41
N ARG A 46 -7.06 3.43 -11.06
CA ARG A 46 -7.02 3.34 -12.53
C ARG A 46 -8.41 3.12 -13.13
N GLU A 47 -9.27 2.39 -12.42
CA GLU A 47 -10.64 2.09 -12.86
C GLU A 47 -11.59 3.28 -12.74
N LEU A 48 -11.23 4.33 -11.98
CA LEU A 48 -12.02 5.54 -11.86
C LEU A 48 -11.99 6.38 -13.16
N PRO A 49 -13.09 7.12 -13.47
CA PRO A 49 -13.09 8.17 -14.48
C PRO A 49 -11.98 9.20 -14.24
N ALA A 50 -11.43 9.77 -15.30
CA ALA A 50 -10.26 10.66 -15.22
C ALA A 50 -10.46 11.86 -14.26
N GLU A 51 -11.70 12.33 -14.12
CA GLU A 51 -12.06 13.46 -13.25
C GLU A 51 -12.10 13.10 -11.76
N GLU A 52 -12.28 11.83 -11.41
CA GLU A 52 -12.38 11.35 -10.02
C GLU A 52 -11.02 10.89 -9.46
N ARG A 53 -10.06 10.60 -10.33
CA ARG A 53 -8.71 10.15 -9.94
C ARG A 53 -7.96 11.09 -8.99
N PRO A 54 -7.95 12.43 -9.18
CA PRO A 54 -7.20 13.35 -8.31
C PRO A 54 -7.78 13.48 -6.90
N ALA A 55 -9.06 13.14 -6.70
CA ALA A 55 -9.70 13.21 -5.38
C ALA A 55 -9.44 11.93 -4.55
N ALA A 56 -9.14 10.82 -5.22
CA ALA A 56 -9.03 9.51 -4.62
C ALA A 56 -7.57 9.07 -4.34
N GLY A 57 -6.58 9.69 -4.98
CA GLY A 57 -5.14 9.48 -4.76
C GLY A 57 -4.42 10.77 -4.38
#